data_AF-A0A2A2KJ47-F1
#
_entry.id   AF-A0A2A2KJ47-F1
#
_cell.length_a   1.000
_cell.length_b   1.000
_cell.length_c   1.000
_cell.angle_alpha   90.00
_cell.angle_beta   90.00
_cell.angle_gamma   90.00
#
_symmetry.space_group_name_H-M   'P 1'
#
loop_
_entity.id
_entity.type
_entity.pdbx_description
1 polymer ?
#
loop_
_entity_poly.entity_id
_entity_poly.type
_entity_poly.pdbx_seq_one_letter_code
_entity_poly.pdbx_strand_id
1 'polypeptide(L)'
;MVHYDSILIFLSAVLLAMTYFRLGSAFFVFNYVFFPLLREPLIYLLGRFGVIKKVTPSVSFYTQLICFTPNFFFSAYAISQSIDFFVPVMGRLGNAINPEYLIGPMGLVIASTFVFFVSNLIYASRKMSFFLKCGFAIYAFFVALLLTTKLGVPYDYTIENPRLRRIIALHSNRTIYDFNGKIEKADNGLFIHSLDYRGGRDLPSHSFLQGSAKPDCSNIKDEYCRLPYYTACVNLKRCSDSLWVPVPSSGYIPDPIKLKVVEKQKIGSNQLNVTFELRGGYDKMSLHITPLAGYELKKWSFTDFKPETFGKRTTYFVFLAYGFEKPEFRNFWILLENPNTSAEMHDPKKAPNLEIAVASHHAHGRHQDSETLTQLRQLIASRRQSPEMAVGWWRWGITMIGGISQIVVHVV
;
A
#
# COMPACT_ATOMS: atom_id res chain seq x y z
N MET A 1 31.19 -33.27 -4.53
CA MET A 1 30.74 -33.55 -3.15
C MET A 1 31.05 -32.36 -2.24
N VAL A 2 32.30 -31.88 -2.14
CA VAL A 2 32.65 -30.70 -1.31
C VAL A 2 31.72 -29.49 -1.47
N HIS A 3 31.42 -29.06 -2.71
CA HIS A 3 30.51 -27.93 -2.95
C HIS A 3 29.08 -28.13 -2.40
N TYR A 4 28.57 -29.37 -2.47
CA TYR A 4 27.25 -29.72 -1.95
C TYR A 4 27.23 -29.67 -0.43
N ASP A 5 28.25 -30.25 0.20
CA ASP A 5 28.39 -30.27 1.66
C ASP A 5 28.58 -28.85 2.22
N SER A 6 29.37 -28.01 1.53
CA SER A 6 29.56 -26.59 1.89
C SER A 6 28.25 -25.80 1.86
N ILE A 7 27.41 -26.00 0.84
CA ILE A 7 26.10 -25.32 0.75
C ILE A 7 25.18 -25.77 1.88
N LEU A 8 25.15 -27.06 2.20
CA LEU A 8 24.32 -27.57 3.30
C LEU A 8 24.78 -27.06 4.66
N ILE A 9 26.08 -27.00 4.91
CA ILE A 9 26.62 -26.44 6.15
C ILE A 9 26.26 -24.95 6.26
N PHE A 10 26.43 -24.19 5.18
CA PHE A 10 26.06 -22.77 5.15
C PHE A 10 24.57 -22.56 5.45
N LEU A 11 23.68 -23.27 4.74
CA LEU A 11 22.23 -23.17 4.97
C LEU A 11 21.82 -23.65 6.36
N SER A 12 22.49 -24.66 6.91
CA SER A 12 22.26 -25.14 8.27
C SER A 12 22.67 -24.10 9.32
N ALA A 13 23.78 -23.39 9.10
CA ALA A 13 24.19 -22.28 9.97
C ALA A 13 23.19 -21.12 9.92
N VAL A 14 22.70 -20.77 8.73
CA VAL A 14 21.63 -19.77 8.57
C VAL A 14 20.35 -20.20 9.28
N LEU A 15 19.95 -21.47 9.13
CA LEU A 15 18.78 -22.02 9.81
C LEU A 15 18.92 -21.93 11.35
N LEU A 16 20.10 -22.27 11.88
CA LEU A 16 20.39 -22.18 13.31
C LEU A 16 20.27 -20.74 13.80
N ALA A 17 20.85 -19.79 13.08
CA ALA A 17 20.74 -18.36 13.41
C ALA A 17 19.29 -17.87 13.38
N MET A 18 18.52 -18.21 12.33
CA MET A 18 17.12 -17.81 12.22
C MET A 18 16.24 -18.42 13.32
N THR A 19 16.52 -19.66 13.71
CA THR A 19 15.83 -20.35 14.80
C THR A 19 16.16 -19.72 16.16
N TYR A 20 17.43 -19.34 16.36
CA TYR A 20 17.87 -18.60 17.55
C TYR A 20 17.14 -17.26 17.70
N PHE A 21 17.00 -16.51 16.60
CA PHE A 21 16.21 -15.26 16.57
C PHE A 21 14.69 -15.47 16.53
N ARG A 22 14.21 -16.72 16.58
CA ARG A 22 12.78 -17.10 16.55
C ARG A 22 12.02 -16.53 15.34
N LEU A 23 12.67 -16.51 14.18
CA LEU A 23 12.06 -16.02 12.94
C LEU A 23 11.17 -17.10 12.33
N GLY A 24 9.89 -16.79 12.09
CA GLY A 24 8.94 -17.72 11.44
C GLY A 24 9.35 -18.11 10.00
N SER A 25 10.14 -17.28 9.33
CA SER A 25 10.70 -17.57 8.00
C SER A 25 11.76 -18.67 7.98
N ALA A 26 12.22 -19.14 9.15
CA ALA A 26 13.15 -20.28 9.26
C ALA A 26 12.62 -21.55 8.57
N PHE A 27 11.29 -21.70 8.50
CA PHE A 27 10.65 -22.80 7.78
C PHE A 27 11.07 -22.90 6.31
N PHE A 28 11.31 -21.79 5.62
CA PHE A 28 11.78 -21.81 4.23
C PHE A 28 13.16 -22.48 4.14
N VAL A 29 14.10 -22.03 4.97
CA VAL A 29 15.47 -22.58 5.02
C VAL A 29 15.47 -24.03 5.50
N PHE A 30 14.56 -24.39 6.41
CA PHE A 30 14.40 -25.78 6.86
C PHE A 30 14.09 -26.74 5.71
N ASN A 31 13.10 -26.42 4.85
CA ASN A 31 12.77 -27.28 3.70
C ASN A 31 13.99 -27.47 2.79
N TYR A 32 14.71 -26.38 2.53
CA TYR A 32 15.92 -26.36 1.74
C TYR A 32 17.06 -27.23 2.28
N VAL A 33 17.15 -27.45 3.59
CA VAL A 33 18.14 -28.32 4.24
C VAL A 33 17.64 -29.75 4.41
N PHE A 34 16.38 -29.92 4.82
CA PHE A 34 15.81 -31.20 5.21
C PHE A 34 15.83 -32.22 4.06
N PHE A 35 15.26 -31.87 2.91
CA PHE A 35 15.13 -32.83 1.81
C PHE A 35 16.47 -33.28 1.19
N PRO A 36 17.47 -32.41 0.97
CA PRO A 36 18.77 -32.84 0.50
C PRO A 36 19.52 -33.70 1.52
N LEU A 37 19.32 -33.46 2.81
CA LEU A 37 19.96 -34.24 3.89
C LEU A 37 19.47 -35.70 3.90
N LEU A 38 18.27 -35.97 3.37
CA LEU A 38 17.73 -37.34 3.20
C LEU A 38 18.48 -38.17 2.14
N ARG A 39 19.36 -37.57 1.32
CA ARG A 39 20.11 -38.27 0.27
C ARG A 39 20.91 -39.45 0.83
N GLU A 40 21.74 -39.22 1.85
CA GLU A 40 22.63 -40.26 2.41
C GLU A 40 21.84 -41.38 3.13
N PRO A 41 20.84 -41.09 4.00
CA PRO A 41 19.96 -42.12 4.55
C PRO A 41 19.26 -42.96 3.48
N LEU A 42 18.82 -42.33 2.38
CA LEU A 42 18.11 -43.02 1.30
C LEU A 42 19.04 -43.96 0.51
N ILE A 43 20.28 -43.55 0.25
CA ILE A 43 21.30 -44.42 -0.36
C ILE A 43 21.62 -45.60 0.56
N TYR A 44 21.79 -45.36 1.87
CA TYR A 44 22.06 -46.41 2.85
C TYR A 44 20.91 -47.43 2.93
N LEU A 45 19.66 -46.97 2.98
CA LEU A 45 18.48 -47.83 2.99
C LEU A 45 18.37 -48.67 1.72
N LEU A 46 18.52 -48.06 0.54
CA LEU A 46 18.48 -48.78 -0.74
C LEU A 46 19.62 -49.82 -0.89
N GLY A 47 20.78 -49.55 -0.28
CA GLY A 47 21.87 -50.52 -0.16
C GLY A 47 21.51 -51.69 0.76
N ARG A 48 20.87 -51.40 1.91
CA ARG A 48 20.41 -52.43 2.88
C ARG A 48 19.32 -53.34 2.30
N PHE A 49 18.42 -52.81 1.47
CA PHE A 49 17.39 -53.58 0.78
C PHE A 49 17.90 -54.31 -0.48
N GLY A 50 19.20 -54.23 -0.79
CA GLY A 50 19.82 -54.97 -1.89
C GLY A 50 19.53 -54.43 -3.30
N VAL A 51 18.87 -53.27 -3.40
CA VAL A 51 18.52 -52.62 -4.67
C VAL A 51 19.75 -52.01 -5.34
N ILE A 52 20.72 -51.53 -4.55
CA ILE A 52 21.97 -50.91 -5.03
C ILE A 52 23.16 -51.71 -4.50
N LYS A 53 23.96 -52.31 -5.41
CA LYS A 53 25.17 -53.07 -5.05
C LYS A 53 26.45 -52.22 -5.02
N LYS A 54 26.49 -51.11 -5.78
CA LYS A 54 27.61 -50.15 -5.81
C LYS A 54 27.08 -48.73 -6.00
N VAL A 55 27.64 -47.79 -5.25
CA VAL A 55 27.33 -46.35 -5.40
C VAL A 55 28.04 -45.84 -6.65
N THR A 56 27.31 -45.81 -7.77
CA THR A 56 27.79 -45.21 -9.02
C THR A 56 27.39 -43.73 -9.07
N PRO A 57 28.08 -42.89 -9.87
CA PRO A 57 27.70 -41.48 -10.06
C PRO A 57 26.25 -41.30 -10.51
N SER A 58 25.74 -42.20 -11.35
CA SER A 58 24.34 -42.19 -11.80
C SER A 58 23.36 -42.43 -10.67
N VAL A 59 23.62 -43.41 -9.79
CA VAL A 59 22.79 -43.67 -8.61
C VAL A 59 22.78 -42.46 -7.68
N SER A 60 23.94 -41.85 -7.44
CA SER A 60 24.04 -40.62 -6.66
C SER A 60 23.22 -39.47 -7.28
N PHE A 61 23.26 -39.31 -8.60
CA PHE A 61 22.51 -38.30 -9.33
C PHE A 61 20.99 -38.51 -9.21
N TYR A 62 20.49 -39.74 -9.43
CA TYR A 62 19.06 -40.03 -9.34
C TYR A 62 18.51 -39.89 -7.92
N THR A 63 19.23 -40.39 -6.90
CA THR A 63 18.84 -40.22 -5.50
C THR A 63 18.81 -38.74 -5.13
N GLN A 64 19.79 -37.96 -5.58
CA GLN A 64 19.81 -36.52 -5.37
C GLN A 64 18.65 -35.82 -6.09
N LEU A 65 18.31 -36.21 -7.32
CA LEU A 65 17.17 -35.66 -8.04
C LEU A 65 15.85 -35.92 -7.31
N ILE A 66 15.64 -37.13 -6.78
CA ILE A 66 14.45 -37.48 -6.00
C ILE A 66 14.34 -36.62 -4.75
N CYS A 67 15.43 -36.50 -3.98
CA CYS A 67 15.47 -35.65 -2.78
C CYS A 67 15.26 -34.17 -3.09
N PHE A 68 15.72 -33.68 -4.24
CA PHE A 68 15.59 -32.27 -4.62
C PHE A 68 14.23 -31.93 -5.26
N THR A 69 13.48 -32.93 -5.73
CA THR A 69 12.20 -32.69 -6.42
C THR A 69 11.20 -31.93 -5.53
N PRO A 70 10.95 -32.32 -4.26
CA PRO A 70 10.10 -31.54 -3.35
C PRO A 70 10.58 -30.10 -3.15
N ASN A 71 11.91 -29.91 -3.06
CA ASN A 71 12.49 -28.58 -2.96
C ASN A 71 12.23 -27.72 -4.19
N PHE A 72 12.32 -28.26 -5.39
CA PHE A 72 12.02 -27.49 -6.60
C PHE A 72 10.56 -27.05 -6.66
N PHE A 73 9.62 -27.94 -6.32
CA PHE A 73 8.20 -27.58 -6.23
C PHE A 73 7.96 -26.51 -5.16
N PHE A 74 8.52 -26.70 -3.96
CA PHE A 74 8.41 -25.72 -2.89
C PHE A 74 9.01 -24.36 -3.28
N SER A 75 10.18 -24.37 -3.92
CA SER A 75 10.85 -23.15 -4.40
C SER A 75 9.99 -22.44 -5.44
N ALA A 76 9.54 -23.14 -6.48
CA ALA A 76 8.73 -22.55 -7.54
C ALA A 76 7.43 -21.94 -6.97
N TYR A 77 6.78 -22.66 -6.04
CA TYR A 77 5.62 -22.15 -5.33
C TYR A 77 5.94 -20.91 -4.48
N ALA A 78 6.99 -20.96 -3.66
CA ALA A 78 7.43 -19.85 -2.82
C ALA A 78 7.80 -18.60 -3.63
N ILE A 79 8.39 -18.79 -4.81
CA ILE A 79 8.73 -17.71 -5.74
C ILE A 79 7.46 -17.10 -6.33
N SER A 80 6.52 -17.93 -6.79
CA SER A 80 5.22 -17.46 -7.29
C SER A 80 4.50 -16.63 -6.23
N GLN A 81 4.35 -17.17 -5.01
CA GLN A 81 3.69 -16.47 -3.91
C GLN A 81 4.40 -15.17 -3.54
N SER A 82 5.73 -15.18 -3.51
CA SER A 82 6.53 -13.98 -3.26
C SER A 82 6.26 -12.91 -4.32
N ILE A 83 6.28 -13.28 -5.61
CA ILE A 83 6.01 -12.33 -6.70
C ILE A 83 4.57 -11.83 -6.63
N ASP A 84 3.59 -12.72 -6.48
CA ASP A 84 2.17 -12.40 -6.46
C ASP A 84 1.77 -11.52 -5.26
N PHE A 85 2.48 -11.64 -4.13
CA PHE A 85 2.24 -10.80 -2.96
C PHE A 85 3.06 -9.51 -2.98
N PHE A 86 4.40 -9.62 -3.09
CA PHE A 86 5.28 -8.46 -2.91
C PHE A 86 5.21 -7.49 -4.08
N VAL A 87 5.09 -7.95 -5.33
CA VAL A 87 5.05 -7.02 -6.48
C VAL A 87 3.82 -6.09 -6.40
N PRO A 88 2.58 -6.59 -6.19
CA PRO A 88 1.43 -5.70 -6.05
C PRO A 88 1.45 -4.85 -4.79
N VAL A 89 1.97 -5.38 -3.67
CA VAL A 89 2.08 -4.62 -2.41
C VAL A 89 3.08 -3.48 -2.55
N MET A 90 4.28 -3.76 -3.07
CA MET A 90 5.34 -2.76 -3.29
C MET A 90 4.95 -1.75 -4.37
N GLY A 91 4.29 -2.19 -5.44
CA GLY A 91 3.73 -1.28 -6.44
C GLY A 91 2.67 -0.32 -5.90
N ARG A 92 2.08 -0.62 -4.73
CA ARG A 92 1.02 0.17 -4.07
C ARG A 92 1.42 0.82 -2.74
N LEU A 93 2.64 0.58 -2.28
CA LEU A 93 3.17 1.22 -1.07
C LEU A 93 3.53 2.70 -1.28
N GLY A 94 3.34 3.23 -2.49
CA GLY A 94 3.48 4.65 -2.82
C GLY A 94 4.93 5.06 -3.08
N ASN A 95 5.17 6.37 -3.22
CA ASN A 95 6.42 6.96 -3.71
C ASN A 95 7.47 7.21 -2.60
N ALA A 96 7.27 6.65 -1.40
CA ALA A 96 8.23 6.82 -0.31
C ALA A 96 9.52 6.03 -0.54
N ILE A 97 9.40 4.81 -1.06
CA ILE A 97 10.51 3.89 -1.34
C ILE A 97 10.31 3.38 -2.76
N ASN A 98 11.36 3.39 -3.58
CA ASN A 98 11.29 2.76 -4.90
C ASN A 98 11.12 1.24 -4.71
N PRO A 99 10.05 0.63 -5.24
CA PRO A 99 9.78 -0.80 -5.07
C PRO A 99 10.93 -1.70 -5.54
N GLU A 100 11.72 -1.24 -6.51
CA GLU A 100 12.88 -1.96 -7.04
C GLU A 100 13.95 -2.22 -5.97
N TYR A 101 14.10 -1.32 -4.97
CA TYR A 101 15.07 -1.51 -3.90
C TYR A 101 14.72 -2.66 -2.96
N LEU A 102 13.46 -3.10 -2.93
CA LEU A 102 13.07 -4.26 -2.15
C LEU A 102 12.94 -5.51 -3.03
N ILE A 103 12.26 -5.39 -4.19
CA ILE A 103 12.05 -6.51 -5.09
C ILE A 103 13.38 -7.02 -5.67
N GLY A 104 14.33 -6.13 -5.98
CA GLY A 104 15.65 -6.49 -6.50
C GLY A 104 16.43 -7.43 -5.57
N PRO A 105 16.73 -7.03 -4.31
CA PRO A 105 17.40 -7.90 -3.36
C PRO A 105 16.62 -9.19 -3.04
N MET A 106 15.30 -9.13 -2.92
CA MET A 106 14.48 -10.33 -2.71
C MET A 106 14.59 -11.30 -3.90
N GLY A 107 14.53 -10.77 -5.11
CA GLY A 107 14.75 -11.52 -6.35
C GLY A 107 16.14 -12.13 -6.41
N LEU A 108 17.18 -11.41 -5.97
CA LEU A 108 18.55 -11.92 -5.90
C LEU A 108 18.67 -13.06 -4.90
N VAL A 109 18.08 -12.95 -3.70
CA VAL A 109 18.08 -14.04 -2.70
C VAL A 109 17.40 -15.27 -3.28
N ILE A 110 16.20 -15.11 -3.84
CA ILE A 110 15.44 -16.17 -4.50
C ILE A 110 16.26 -16.85 -5.61
N ALA A 111 16.84 -16.06 -6.51
CA ALA A 111 17.62 -16.57 -7.63
C ALA A 111 18.89 -17.29 -7.15
N SER A 112 19.56 -16.74 -6.14
CA SER A 112 20.76 -17.33 -5.54
C SER A 112 20.46 -18.68 -4.91
N THR A 113 19.34 -18.79 -4.18
CA THR A 113 18.85 -20.05 -3.62
C THR A 113 18.65 -21.10 -4.71
N PHE A 114 17.99 -20.74 -5.82
CA PHE A 114 17.82 -21.65 -6.96
C PHE A 114 19.15 -22.09 -7.58
N VAL A 115 20.09 -21.16 -7.78
CA VAL A 115 21.43 -21.43 -8.34
C VAL A 115 22.24 -22.38 -7.44
N PHE A 116 22.19 -22.22 -6.12
CA PHE A 116 22.89 -23.11 -5.18
C PHE A 116 22.40 -24.56 -5.29
N PHE A 117 21.12 -24.78 -5.56
CA PHE A 117 20.60 -26.14 -5.73
C PHE A 117 20.85 -26.72 -7.12
N VAL A 118 20.65 -25.94 -8.17
CA VAL A 118 20.81 -26.39 -9.56
C VAL A 118 22.27 -26.65 -9.92
N SER A 119 23.20 -25.82 -9.40
CA SER A 119 24.64 -26.00 -9.65
C SER A 119 25.15 -27.39 -9.25
N ASN A 120 24.68 -27.91 -8.11
CA ASN A 120 25.05 -29.26 -7.65
C ASN A 120 24.58 -30.37 -8.61
N LEU A 121 23.43 -30.21 -9.26
CA LEU A 121 22.93 -31.16 -10.27
C LEU A 121 23.67 -31.04 -11.61
N ILE A 122 24.06 -29.82 -12.00
CA ILE A 122 24.82 -29.58 -13.23
C ILE A 122 26.19 -30.25 -13.12
N TYR A 123 26.90 -30.08 -12.00
CA TYR A 123 28.20 -30.73 -11.78
C TYR A 123 28.15 -32.26 -11.80
N ALA A 124 27.02 -32.85 -11.41
CA ALA A 124 26.85 -34.30 -11.34
C ALA A 124 26.39 -34.95 -12.66
N SER A 125 25.90 -34.18 -13.65
CA SER A 125 25.21 -34.73 -14.82
C SER A 125 26.05 -34.78 -16.11
N ARG A 126 26.52 -33.62 -16.62
CA ARG A 126 27.23 -33.53 -17.91
C ARG A 126 28.13 -32.30 -17.99
N LYS A 127 28.94 -32.21 -19.05
CA LYS A 127 29.77 -31.02 -19.34
C LYS A 127 28.91 -29.75 -19.37
N MET A 128 29.33 -28.73 -18.62
CA MET A 128 28.67 -27.42 -18.50
C MET A 128 28.30 -26.80 -19.85
N SER A 129 29.12 -27.02 -20.89
CA SER A 129 28.90 -26.48 -22.24
C SER A 129 27.58 -26.91 -22.87
N PHE A 130 27.07 -28.10 -22.55
CA PHE A 130 25.77 -28.57 -23.05
C PHE A 130 24.62 -27.77 -22.41
N PHE A 131 24.64 -27.60 -21.08
CA PHE A 131 23.63 -26.84 -20.36
C PHE A 131 23.62 -25.36 -20.75
N LEU A 132 24.79 -24.75 -20.98
CA LEU A 132 24.89 -23.37 -21.45
C LEU A 132 24.26 -23.21 -22.84
N LYS A 133 24.49 -24.15 -23.76
CA LYS A 133 23.87 -24.14 -25.09
C LYS A 133 22.34 -24.30 -25.00
N CYS A 134 21.86 -25.26 -24.21
CA CYS A 134 20.42 -25.47 -24.00
C CYS A 134 19.76 -24.26 -23.31
N GLY A 135 20.39 -23.72 -22.27
CA GLY A 135 19.90 -22.53 -21.56
C GLY A 135 19.82 -21.31 -22.49
N PHE A 136 20.85 -21.09 -23.32
CA PHE A 136 20.82 -20.04 -24.33
C PHE A 136 19.71 -20.25 -25.37
N ALA A 137 19.52 -21.48 -25.85
CA ALA A 137 18.44 -21.81 -26.79
C ALA A 137 17.04 -21.55 -26.18
N ILE A 138 16.83 -21.96 -24.93
CA ILE A 138 15.56 -21.70 -24.20
C ILE A 138 15.36 -20.20 -23.99
N TYR A 139 16.41 -19.47 -23.60
CA TYR A 139 16.35 -18.03 -23.42
C TYR A 139 16.00 -17.31 -24.73
N ALA A 140 16.69 -17.65 -25.83
CA ALA A 140 16.42 -17.09 -27.15
C ALA A 140 14.99 -17.41 -27.61
N PHE A 141 14.51 -18.63 -27.38
CA PHE A 141 13.12 -19.02 -27.66
C PHE A 141 12.13 -18.19 -26.84
N PHE A 142 12.38 -17.99 -25.55
CA PHE A 142 11.53 -17.17 -24.68
C PHE A 142 11.49 -15.71 -25.13
N VAL A 143 12.64 -15.12 -25.50
CA VAL A 143 12.71 -13.76 -26.05
C VAL A 143 11.95 -13.66 -27.37
N ALA A 144 12.12 -14.61 -28.29
CA ALA A 144 11.37 -14.65 -29.54
C ALA A 144 9.86 -14.74 -29.29
N LEU A 145 9.44 -15.54 -28.30
CA LEU A 145 8.07 -15.67 -27.89
C LEU A 145 7.52 -14.33 -27.33
N LEU A 146 8.26 -13.64 -26.47
CA LEU A 146 7.88 -12.33 -25.95
C LEU A 146 7.75 -11.26 -27.05
N LEU A 147 8.61 -11.30 -28.07
CA LEU A 147 8.57 -10.35 -29.18
C LEU A 147 7.42 -10.61 -30.16
N THR A 148 6.99 -11.87 -30.28
CA THR A 148 5.97 -12.29 -31.27
C THR A 148 4.57 -12.45 -30.70
N THR A 149 4.42 -12.51 -29.38
CA THR A 149 3.14 -12.77 -28.71
C THR A 149 2.79 -11.70 -27.69
N LYS A 150 1.52 -11.68 -27.24
CA LYS A 150 1.06 -10.81 -26.15
C LYS A 150 1.46 -11.36 -24.75
N LEU A 151 2.42 -12.29 -24.66
CA LEU A 151 2.86 -12.79 -23.35
C LEU A 151 3.59 -11.69 -22.58
N GLY A 152 3.09 -11.38 -21.38
CA GLY A 152 3.70 -10.39 -20.49
C GLY A 152 3.25 -8.94 -20.73
N VAL A 153 2.16 -8.70 -21.47
CA VAL A 153 1.60 -7.35 -21.62
C VAL A 153 1.29 -6.76 -20.22
N PRO A 154 1.89 -5.60 -19.87
CA PRO A 154 1.62 -4.96 -18.59
C PRO A 154 0.21 -4.37 -18.58
N TYR A 155 -0.48 -4.51 -17.45
CA TYR A 155 -1.84 -3.99 -17.23
C TYR A 155 -2.96 -4.59 -18.09
N ASP A 156 -2.83 -5.86 -18.50
CA ASP A 156 -3.91 -6.56 -19.17
C ASP A 156 -5.14 -6.74 -18.26
N TYR A 157 -6.32 -6.59 -18.85
CA TYR A 157 -7.58 -6.75 -18.14
C TYR A 157 -8.12 -8.16 -18.35
N THR A 158 -8.02 -8.97 -17.29
CA THR A 158 -8.67 -10.28 -17.22
C THR A 158 -9.60 -10.32 -16.01
N ILE A 159 -10.77 -10.97 -16.17
CA ILE A 159 -11.73 -11.15 -15.07
C ILE A 159 -11.10 -11.98 -13.94
N GLU A 160 -10.32 -13.01 -14.30
CA GLU A 160 -9.67 -13.92 -13.36
C GLU A 160 -8.47 -13.28 -12.65
N ASN A 161 -7.68 -12.48 -13.38
CA ASN A 161 -6.41 -11.91 -12.87
C ASN A 161 -6.28 -10.42 -13.24
N PRO A 162 -7.03 -9.51 -12.60
CA PRO A 162 -7.01 -8.10 -12.95
C PRO A 162 -5.69 -7.43 -12.52
N ARG A 163 -4.79 -7.18 -13.47
CA ARG A 163 -3.52 -6.48 -13.25
C ARG A 163 -3.68 -4.96 -13.43
N LEU A 164 -4.72 -4.39 -12.82
CA LEU A 164 -5.09 -2.99 -13.03
C LEU A 164 -4.50 -2.06 -11.98
N ARG A 165 -4.27 -0.82 -12.42
CA ARG A 165 -4.00 0.33 -11.55
C ARG A 165 -5.17 0.59 -10.62
N ARG A 166 -4.94 1.19 -9.46
CA ARG A 166 -6.00 1.46 -8.49
C ARG A 166 -6.08 2.94 -8.16
N ILE A 167 -7.28 3.50 -8.31
CA ILE A 167 -7.58 4.87 -7.90
C ILE A 167 -8.74 4.92 -6.91
N ILE A 168 -8.70 5.92 -6.03
CA ILE A 168 -9.85 6.36 -5.24
C ILE A 168 -10.30 7.67 -5.86
N ALA A 169 -11.57 7.73 -6.29
CA ALA A 169 -12.15 8.91 -6.91
C ALA A 169 -13.34 9.38 -6.06
N LEU A 170 -13.21 10.55 -5.43
CA LEU A 170 -14.22 11.11 -4.57
C LEU A 170 -14.82 12.36 -5.21
N HIS A 171 -16.12 12.33 -5.53
CA HIS A 171 -16.82 13.54 -5.94
C HIS A 171 -17.12 14.34 -4.68
N SER A 172 -16.28 15.34 -4.43
CA SER A 172 -16.19 16.02 -3.15
C SER A 172 -16.73 17.45 -3.21
N ASN A 173 -17.49 17.82 -2.20
CA ASN A 173 -17.81 19.21 -1.89
C ASN A 173 -16.89 19.66 -0.75
N ARG A 174 -16.14 20.75 -0.94
CA ARG A 174 -15.23 21.30 0.07
C ARG A 174 -15.71 22.67 0.53
N THR A 175 -15.76 22.86 1.85
CA THR A 175 -16.05 24.16 2.48
C THR A 175 -15.02 24.43 3.56
N ILE A 176 -14.37 25.59 3.48
CA ILE A 176 -13.33 26.05 4.41
C ILE A 176 -13.88 27.25 5.17
N TYR A 177 -13.87 27.16 6.49
CA TYR A 177 -14.28 28.20 7.42
C TYR A 177 -13.05 28.83 8.08
N ASP A 178 -13.01 30.16 8.04
CA ASP A 178 -12.04 30.98 8.80
C ASP A 178 -12.35 30.91 10.31
N PHE A 179 -11.42 31.41 11.13
CA PHE A 179 -11.54 31.56 12.58
C PHE A 179 -12.83 32.27 13.03
N ASN A 180 -13.32 33.21 12.23
CA ASN A 180 -14.56 33.94 12.49
C ASN A 180 -15.83 33.15 12.09
N GLY A 181 -15.70 31.91 11.62
CA GLY A 181 -16.81 31.09 11.12
C GLY A 181 -17.34 31.53 9.75
N LYS A 182 -16.65 32.42 9.04
CA LYS A 182 -16.99 32.83 7.67
C LYS A 182 -16.43 31.85 6.65
N ILE A 183 -17.15 31.64 5.56
CA ILE A 183 -16.70 30.78 4.46
C ILE A 183 -15.57 31.51 3.72
N GLU A 184 -14.35 31.00 3.81
CA GLU A 184 -13.18 31.47 3.06
C GLU A 184 -13.23 30.95 1.62
N LYS A 185 -13.56 29.66 1.46
CA LYS A 185 -13.62 28.98 0.17
C LYS A 185 -14.66 27.87 0.18
N ALA A 186 -15.45 27.80 -0.88
CA ALA A 186 -16.36 26.69 -1.15
C ALA A 186 -16.21 26.27 -2.61
N ASP A 187 -15.79 25.03 -2.83
CA ASP A 187 -15.56 24.48 -4.16
C ASP A 187 -15.94 22.99 -4.27
N ASN A 188 -16.37 22.60 -5.45
CA ASN A 188 -16.70 21.21 -5.77
C ASN A 188 -15.61 20.66 -6.69
N GLY A 189 -15.22 19.41 -6.46
CA GLY A 189 -14.19 18.79 -7.27
C GLY A 189 -14.19 17.28 -7.15
N LEU A 190 -13.71 16.64 -8.20
CA LEU A 190 -13.38 15.23 -8.20
C LEU A 190 -11.95 15.10 -7.66
N PHE A 191 -11.85 14.64 -6.42
CA PHE A 191 -10.59 14.31 -5.79
C PHE A 191 -10.15 12.92 -6.24
N ILE A 192 -9.00 12.84 -6.90
CA ILE A 192 -8.45 11.58 -7.41
C ILE A 192 -7.16 11.29 -6.67
N HIS A 193 -7.14 10.10 -6.08
CA HIS A 193 -6.04 9.62 -5.31
C HIS A 193 -5.55 8.28 -5.86
N SER A 194 -4.39 8.29 -6.50
CA SER A 194 -3.76 7.10 -7.07
C SER A 194 -3.05 6.31 -5.98
N LEU A 195 -3.21 4.98 -6.00
CA LEU A 195 -2.55 4.08 -5.06
C LEU A 195 -1.20 3.57 -5.58
N ASP A 196 -0.95 3.69 -6.89
CA ASP A 196 0.23 3.15 -7.54
C ASP A 196 1.48 4.03 -7.33
N TYR A 197 2.68 3.44 -7.37
CA TYR A 197 3.98 4.10 -7.15
C TYR A 197 4.16 5.41 -7.93
N ARG A 198 3.75 5.42 -9.21
CA ARG A 198 3.90 6.59 -10.11
C ARG A 198 2.81 7.66 -9.90
N GLY A 199 1.91 7.46 -8.94
CA GLY A 199 0.89 8.43 -8.54
C GLY A 199 -0.06 8.81 -9.68
N GLY A 200 -0.43 10.08 -9.75
CA GLY A 200 -1.30 10.63 -10.80
C GLY A 200 -0.63 10.82 -12.17
N ARG A 201 0.69 10.63 -12.31
CA ARG A 201 1.44 10.95 -13.56
C ARG A 201 1.04 10.07 -14.74
N ASP A 202 0.64 8.84 -14.46
CA ASP A 202 0.29 7.89 -15.51
C ASP A 202 -1.20 7.86 -15.83
N LEU A 203 -2.00 8.76 -15.23
CA LEU A 203 -3.41 8.88 -15.56
C LEU A 203 -3.58 9.31 -17.02
N PRO A 204 -4.70 8.91 -17.65
CA PRO A 204 -4.97 9.25 -19.04
C PRO A 204 -5.23 10.76 -19.18
N SER A 205 -4.61 11.38 -20.17
CA SER A 205 -4.91 12.75 -20.58
C SER A 205 -6.27 12.76 -21.29
N HIS A 206 -7.32 13.18 -20.59
CA HIS A 206 -8.69 13.20 -21.10
C HIS A 206 -9.42 14.44 -20.59
N SER A 207 -10.35 15.01 -21.34
CA SER A 207 -11.10 16.22 -20.95
C SER A 207 -11.70 16.15 -19.56
N PHE A 208 -12.25 14.99 -19.19
CA PHE A 208 -12.77 14.71 -17.85
C PHE A 208 -11.72 14.83 -16.71
N LEU A 209 -10.44 14.67 -17.04
CA LEU A 209 -9.29 14.77 -16.14
C LEU A 209 -8.40 15.98 -16.49
N GLN A 210 -8.78 16.80 -17.48
CA GLN A 210 -8.04 18.00 -17.87
C GLN A 210 -8.28 19.11 -16.84
N GLY A 211 -7.26 19.92 -16.56
CA GLY A 211 -7.29 20.90 -15.47
C GLY A 211 -6.86 20.33 -14.11
N SER A 212 -6.43 19.07 -14.06
CA SER A 212 -5.88 18.41 -12.87
C SER A 212 -4.49 18.97 -12.50
N ALA A 213 -4.45 20.16 -11.89
CA ALA A 213 -3.23 20.60 -11.23
C ALA A 213 -3.07 19.85 -9.91
N LYS A 214 -1.82 19.61 -9.51
CA LYS A 214 -1.54 19.22 -8.14
C LYS A 214 -2.05 20.33 -7.21
N PRO A 215 -2.76 20.01 -6.13
CA PRO A 215 -3.21 21.02 -5.19
C PRO A 215 -1.98 21.73 -4.60
N ASP A 216 -2.01 23.07 -4.55
CA ASP A 216 -0.97 23.84 -3.88
C ASP A 216 -1.19 23.78 -2.37
N CYS A 217 -0.28 23.08 -1.70
CA CYS A 217 -0.30 22.82 -0.26
C CYS A 217 0.80 23.60 0.47
N SER A 218 1.54 24.47 -0.21
CA SER A 218 2.78 25.07 0.30
C SER A 218 2.54 25.96 1.53
N ASN A 219 1.38 26.61 1.60
CA ASN A 219 1.00 27.51 2.70
C ASN A 219 0.06 26.87 3.73
N ILE A 220 -0.16 25.55 3.67
CA ILE A 220 -1.11 24.83 4.52
C ILE A 220 -0.34 23.97 5.51
N LYS A 221 -0.60 24.16 6.81
CA LYS A 221 0.05 23.37 7.88
C LYS A 221 -0.51 21.94 7.96
N ASP A 222 -1.75 21.73 7.52
CA ASP A 222 -2.35 20.41 7.41
C ASP A 222 -1.59 19.54 6.38
N GLU A 223 -1.06 18.40 6.83
CA GLU A 223 -0.32 17.43 5.98
C GLU A 223 -1.22 16.78 4.91
N TYR A 224 -2.53 16.83 5.10
CA TYR A 224 -3.54 16.39 4.15
C TYR A 224 -4.10 17.52 3.28
N CYS A 225 -3.56 18.74 3.39
CA CYS A 225 -3.84 19.84 2.49
C CYS A 225 -5.34 20.19 2.34
N ARG A 226 -6.14 19.97 3.40
CA ARG A 226 -7.59 20.23 3.40
C ARG A 226 -8.33 19.47 2.30
N LEU A 227 -7.92 18.23 2.01
CA LEU A 227 -8.50 17.34 1.00
C LEU A 227 -9.15 16.11 1.64
N PRO A 228 -10.17 15.49 1.02
CA PRO A 228 -10.93 14.38 1.59
C PRO A 228 -10.17 13.05 1.50
N TYR A 229 -9.08 12.88 2.24
CA TYR A 229 -8.37 11.61 2.26
C TYR A 229 -9.17 10.52 2.98
N TYR A 230 -9.45 9.42 2.28
CA TYR A 230 -10.09 8.24 2.83
C TYR A 230 -9.15 7.40 3.73
N THR A 231 -7.85 7.41 3.46
CA THR A 231 -6.85 6.63 4.21
C THR A 231 -5.72 7.52 4.72
N ALA A 232 -5.17 7.20 5.89
CA ALA A 232 -3.97 7.85 6.41
C ALA A 232 -2.78 7.59 5.47
N CYS A 233 -2.20 8.66 4.92
CA CYS A 233 -1.21 8.59 3.82
C CYS A 233 0.04 9.45 4.02
N VAL A 234 0.12 10.20 5.13
CA VAL A 234 1.16 11.21 5.40
C VAL A 234 2.57 10.67 5.24
N ASN A 235 2.86 9.49 5.80
CA ASN A 235 4.22 8.94 5.80
C ASN A 235 4.69 8.40 4.43
N LEU A 236 3.79 8.32 3.43
CA LEU A 236 4.04 7.60 2.18
C LEU A 236 4.34 8.52 0.98
N LYS A 237 4.60 9.83 1.19
CA LYS A 237 4.70 10.87 0.14
C LYS A 237 3.48 10.93 -0.80
N ARG A 238 2.39 10.24 -0.46
CA ARG A 238 1.25 9.93 -1.34
C ARG A 238 0.28 11.10 -1.49
N CYS A 239 0.31 12.06 -0.55
CA CYS A 239 -0.61 13.20 -0.57
C CYS A 239 -0.30 14.21 -1.68
N SER A 240 0.97 14.42 -2.04
CA SER A 240 1.39 15.42 -3.04
C SER A 240 1.22 14.97 -4.50
N ASP A 241 0.86 13.71 -4.74
CA ASP A 241 0.56 13.15 -6.07
C ASP A 241 -0.94 12.98 -6.33
N SER A 242 -1.80 13.47 -5.42
CA SER A 242 -3.24 13.56 -5.62
C SER A 242 -3.62 14.67 -6.60
N LEU A 243 -4.78 14.52 -7.22
CA LEU A 243 -5.32 15.49 -8.17
C LEU A 243 -6.66 16.00 -7.67
N TRP A 244 -6.90 17.30 -7.86
CA TRP A 244 -8.19 17.94 -7.64
C TRP A 244 -8.70 18.46 -8.97
N VAL A 245 -9.74 17.83 -9.52
CA VAL A 245 -10.34 18.24 -10.79
C VAL A 245 -11.61 19.04 -10.47
N PRO A 246 -11.69 20.34 -10.82
CA PRO A 246 -12.89 21.13 -10.57
C PRO A 246 -14.11 20.54 -11.31
N VAL A 247 -15.25 20.43 -10.62
CA VAL A 247 -16.51 19.93 -11.18
C VAL A 247 -17.60 20.97 -10.94
N PRO A 248 -18.44 21.31 -11.94
CA PRO A 248 -19.44 22.36 -11.79
C PRO A 248 -20.60 21.97 -10.86
N SER A 249 -21.03 20.71 -10.93
CA SER A 249 -22.14 20.18 -10.12
C SER A 249 -21.66 19.72 -8.75
N SER A 250 -22.49 19.92 -7.73
CA SER A 250 -22.31 19.34 -6.41
C SER A 250 -22.92 17.94 -6.32
N GLY A 251 -22.28 17.02 -5.59
CA GLY A 251 -22.88 15.72 -5.29
C GLY A 251 -24.03 15.85 -4.27
N TYR A 252 -25.05 15.00 -4.38
CA TYR A 252 -26.12 14.92 -3.39
C TYR A 252 -25.58 14.33 -2.07
N ILE A 253 -25.65 15.12 -0.99
CA ILE A 253 -25.23 14.70 0.36
C ILE A 253 -26.49 14.66 1.25
N PRO A 254 -26.98 13.47 1.65
CA PRO A 254 -28.16 13.36 2.52
C PRO A 254 -27.96 14.00 3.89
N ASP A 255 -26.77 13.81 4.49
CA ASP A 255 -26.49 14.19 5.87
C ASP A 255 -25.24 15.10 5.95
N PRO A 256 -25.38 16.41 5.68
CA PRO A 256 -24.25 17.30 5.65
C PRO A 256 -23.58 17.41 7.02
N ILE A 257 -22.25 17.44 7.01
CA ILE A 257 -21.41 17.58 8.20
C ILE A 257 -21.70 18.93 8.87
N LYS A 258 -21.99 18.90 10.16
CA LYS A 258 -22.11 20.08 11.02
C LYS A 258 -21.18 19.90 12.21
N LEU A 259 -20.09 20.66 12.22
CA LEU A 259 -19.15 20.68 13.32
C LEU A 259 -19.35 21.95 14.15
N LYS A 260 -19.58 21.79 15.45
CA LYS A 260 -19.75 22.90 16.39
C LYS A 260 -18.74 22.78 17.52
N VAL A 261 -18.09 23.90 17.85
CA VAL A 261 -17.30 24.02 19.07
C VAL A 261 -18.26 24.24 20.23
N VAL A 262 -18.31 23.29 21.17
CA VAL A 262 -19.19 23.35 22.35
C VAL A 262 -18.53 24.18 23.44
N GLU A 263 -17.26 23.89 23.72
CA GLU A 263 -16.53 24.51 24.82
C GLU A 263 -15.04 24.66 24.45
N LYS A 264 -14.45 25.77 24.90
CA LYS A 264 -13.01 26.05 24.79
C LYS A 264 -12.52 26.51 26.16
N GLN A 265 -11.91 25.60 26.91
CA GLN A 265 -11.51 25.80 28.30
C GLN A 265 -9.98 25.82 28.42
N LYS A 266 -9.45 26.88 29.03
CA LYS A 266 -8.02 26.94 29.40
C LYS A 266 -7.82 26.14 30.69
N ILE A 267 -6.90 25.17 30.67
CA ILE A 267 -6.56 24.34 31.82
C ILE A 267 -5.14 24.72 32.26
N GLY A 268 -5.00 25.31 33.44
CA GLY A 268 -3.72 25.80 33.94
C GLY A 268 -3.11 26.92 33.08
N SER A 269 -1.79 27.00 33.04
CA SER A 269 -1.07 28.04 32.30
C SER A 269 -0.89 27.72 30.81
N ASN A 270 -0.75 26.43 30.45
CA ASN A 270 -0.26 26.00 29.13
C ASN A 270 -1.18 25.04 28.35
N GLN A 271 -2.29 24.58 28.94
CA GLN A 271 -3.15 23.60 28.29
C GLN A 271 -4.48 24.22 27.85
N LEU A 272 -4.99 23.71 26.74
CA LEU A 272 -6.24 24.13 26.15
C LEU A 272 -7.07 22.89 25.81
N ASN A 273 -8.23 22.78 26.43
CA ASN A 273 -9.20 21.75 26.10
C ASN A 273 -10.27 22.32 25.18
N VAL A 274 -10.50 21.66 24.04
CA VAL A 274 -11.52 22.03 23.06
C VAL A 274 -12.48 20.87 22.86
N THR A 275 -13.75 21.12 23.15
CA THR A 275 -14.83 20.14 23.03
C THR A 275 -15.65 20.43 21.77
N PHE A 276 -15.88 19.40 20.97
CA PHE A 276 -16.60 19.45 19.71
C PHE A 276 -17.85 18.57 19.76
N GLU A 277 -18.89 19.05 19.08
CA GLU A 277 -20.07 18.28 18.72
C GLU A 277 -20.09 18.15 17.19
N LEU A 278 -20.03 16.91 16.71
CA LEU A 278 -20.08 16.55 15.31
C LEU A 278 -21.42 15.88 15.00
N ARG A 279 -22.19 16.45 14.08
CA ARG A 279 -23.43 15.88 13.55
C ARG A 279 -23.32 15.61 12.05
N GLY A 280 -24.11 14.66 11.57
CA GLY A 280 -24.16 14.28 10.16
C GLY A 280 -23.09 13.26 9.77
N GLY A 281 -22.71 13.28 8.49
CA GLY A 281 -21.81 12.28 7.91
C GLY A 281 -22.51 10.97 7.56
N TYR A 282 -21.90 10.21 6.66
CA TYR A 282 -22.46 8.99 6.09
C TYR A 282 -21.37 7.92 5.93
N ASP A 283 -21.68 6.68 6.30
CA ASP A 283 -20.80 5.49 6.24
C ASP A 283 -19.50 5.65 7.05
N LYS A 284 -18.54 6.43 6.55
CA LYS A 284 -17.21 6.62 7.16
C LYS A 284 -16.82 8.09 7.15
N MET A 285 -16.09 8.51 8.17
CA MET A 285 -15.54 9.85 8.28
C MET A 285 -14.06 9.81 8.61
N SER A 286 -13.28 10.70 8.01
CA SER A 286 -11.90 10.97 8.42
C SER A 286 -11.80 12.37 9.02
N LEU A 287 -11.07 12.48 10.13
CA LEU A 287 -10.78 13.74 10.79
C LEU A 287 -9.28 13.99 10.69
N HIS A 288 -8.91 15.19 10.28
CA HIS A 288 -7.55 15.70 10.30
C HIS A 288 -7.47 16.78 11.37
N ILE A 289 -6.61 16.55 12.36
CA ILE A 289 -6.46 17.40 13.54
C ILE A 289 -5.07 18.00 13.48
N THR A 290 -4.97 19.30 13.21
CA THR A 290 -3.70 20.02 13.02
C THR A 290 -3.57 21.12 14.06
N PRO A 291 -2.79 20.91 15.14
CA PRO A 291 -2.50 21.94 16.12
C PRO A 291 -1.81 23.15 15.46
N LEU A 292 -2.28 24.37 15.78
CA LEU A 292 -1.73 25.64 15.30
C LEU A 292 -0.97 26.38 16.41
N ALA A 293 -0.41 27.54 16.12
CA ALA A 293 0.20 28.45 17.11
C ALA A 293 1.23 27.82 18.08
N GLY A 294 1.96 26.78 17.64
CA GLY A 294 2.96 26.09 18.47
C GLY A 294 2.38 25.11 19.49
N TYR A 295 1.07 24.87 19.51
CA TYR A 295 0.46 23.81 20.31
C TYR A 295 0.83 22.42 19.80
N GLU A 296 0.90 21.47 20.72
CA GLU A 296 1.03 20.05 20.46
C GLU A 296 -0.19 19.28 21.02
N LEU A 297 -0.54 18.17 20.39
CA LEU A 297 -1.59 17.29 20.90
C LEU A 297 -1.07 16.51 22.10
N LYS A 298 -1.75 16.63 23.25
CA LYS A 298 -1.42 15.88 24.47
C LYS A 298 -2.29 14.65 24.65
N LYS A 299 -3.61 14.82 24.57
CA LYS A 299 -4.62 13.75 24.74
C LYS A 299 -5.87 14.07 23.93
N TRP A 300 -6.68 13.06 23.68
CA TRP A 300 -8.00 13.18 23.10
C TRP A 300 -8.96 12.16 23.70
N SER A 301 -10.24 12.27 23.37
CA SER A 301 -11.28 11.34 23.81
C SER A 301 -11.42 10.05 22.98
N PHE A 302 -10.67 9.88 21.88
CA PHE A 302 -10.89 8.75 20.96
C PHE A 302 -10.24 7.44 21.42
N THR A 303 -8.92 7.47 21.57
CA THR A 303 -8.10 6.29 21.92
C THR A 303 -7.01 6.71 22.91
N ASP A 304 -6.40 5.75 23.59
CA ASP A 304 -5.26 6.01 24.46
C ASP A 304 -4.05 6.49 23.66
N PHE A 305 -3.89 7.81 23.61
CA PHE A 305 -2.81 8.45 22.87
C PHE A 305 -1.53 8.51 23.73
N LYS A 306 -0.48 7.83 23.27
CA LYS A 306 0.86 7.84 23.88
C LYS A 306 1.86 8.52 22.92
N PRO A 307 2.15 9.82 23.10
CA PRO A 307 2.99 10.59 22.17
C PRO A 307 4.36 9.95 21.90
N GLU A 308 4.95 9.31 22.92
CA GLU A 308 6.27 8.66 22.87
C GLU A 308 6.32 7.50 21.86
N THR A 309 5.22 6.77 21.69
CA THR A 309 5.15 5.61 20.79
C THR A 309 4.77 6.00 19.36
N PHE A 310 3.91 7.01 19.21
CA PHE A 310 3.38 7.41 17.89
C PHE A 310 4.25 8.43 17.15
N GLY A 311 5.22 9.04 17.87
CA GLY A 311 6.03 10.14 17.38
C GLY A 311 5.24 11.44 17.31
N LYS A 312 5.93 12.58 17.46
CA LYS A 312 5.30 13.89 17.27
C LYS A 312 5.00 14.10 15.79
N ARG A 313 3.76 14.46 15.46
CA ARG A 313 3.29 14.75 14.09
C ARG A 313 2.65 16.11 14.03
N THR A 314 2.64 16.72 12.85
CA THR A 314 2.00 18.03 12.69
C THR A 314 0.48 17.88 12.50
N THR A 315 0.03 16.78 11.88
CA THR A 315 -1.39 16.45 11.73
C THR A 315 -1.70 15.03 12.18
N TYR A 316 -2.80 14.86 12.91
CA TYR A 316 -3.28 13.56 13.36
C TYR A 316 -4.51 13.15 12.57
N PHE A 317 -4.58 11.87 12.20
CA PHE A 317 -5.67 11.28 11.42
C PHE A 317 -6.51 10.36 12.29
N VAL A 318 -7.80 10.63 12.38
CA VAL A 318 -8.78 9.76 13.07
C VAL A 318 -9.77 9.25 12.04
N PHE A 319 -9.95 7.93 11.99
CA PHE A 319 -10.93 7.29 11.12
C PHE A 319 -12.14 6.84 11.95
N LEU A 320 -13.28 7.47 11.71
CA LEU A 320 -14.54 7.09 12.33
C LEU A 320 -15.33 6.23 11.36
N ALA A 321 -15.65 5.01 11.79
CA ALA A 321 -16.60 4.14 11.11
C ALA A 321 -17.74 3.80 12.08
N TYR A 322 -18.90 3.47 11.53
CA TYR A 322 -20.00 2.85 12.26
C TYR A 322 -20.59 1.72 11.41
N GLY A 323 -21.34 0.83 12.06
CA GLY A 323 -22.02 -0.28 11.38
C GLY A 323 -23.30 0.17 10.71
N PHE A 324 -24.37 -0.59 10.91
CA PHE A 324 -25.70 -0.25 10.37
C PHE A 324 -26.32 0.97 11.06
N GLU A 325 -26.14 1.10 12.38
CA GLU A 325 -26.74 2.16 13.18
C GLU A 325 -25.83 3.40 13.23
N LYS A 326 -26.35 4.51 12.70
CA LYS A 326 -25.69 5.81 12.70
C LYS A 326 -25.93 6.52 14.04
N PRO A 327 -24.89 7.05 14.70
CA PRO A 327 -25.08 7.93 15.85
C PRO A 327 -25.62 9.30 15.41
N GLU A 328 -26.57 9.86 16.16
CA GLU A 328 -27.17 11.17 15.88
C GLU A 328 -26.16 12.32 16.00
N PHE A 329 -25.33 12.27 17.03
CA PHE A 329 -24.24 13.21 17.28
C PHE A 329 -23.05 12.49 17.91
N ARG A 330 -21.87 13.08 17.78
CA ARG A 330 -20.62 12.59 18.36
C ARG A 330 -19.96 13.73 19.13
N ASN A 331 -19.78 13.55 20.43
CA ASN A 331 -19.06 14.49 21.28
C ASN A 331 -17.66 13.98 21.53
N PHE A 332 -16.67 14.83 21.28
CA PHE A 332 -15.28 14.50 21.53
C PHE A 332 -14.51 15.74 21.98
N TRP A 333 -13.46 15.53 22.77
CA TRP A 333 -12.58 16.60 23.24
C TRP A 333 -11.13 16.34 22.84
N ILE A 334 -10.40 17.44 22.69
CA ILE A 334 -8.99 17.48 22.28
C ILE A 334 -8.25 18.38 23.26
N LEU A 335 -7.22 17.81 23.91
CA LEU A 335 -6.36 18.52 24.85
C LEU A 335 -5.03 18.87 24.16
N LEU A 336 -4.82 20.17 24.00
CA LEU A 336 -3.61 20.75 23.44
C LEU A 336 -2.70 21.27 24.57
N GLU A 337 -1.40 21.19 24.37
CA GLU A 337 -0.39 21.70 25.30
C GLU A 337 0.63 22.55 24.54
N ASN A 338 0.95 23.72 25.08
CA ASN A 338 2.03 24.54 24.56
C ASN A 338 3.34 24.19 25.31
N PRO A 339 4.37 23.64 24.62
CA PRO A 339 5.64 23.30 25.25
C PRO A 339 6.44 24.54 25.67
N ASN A 340 6.18 25.71 25.07
CA ASN A 340 6.85 26.97 25.42
C ASN A 340 6.12 27.66 26.59
N THR A 341 6.53 27.35 27.82
CA THR A 341 6.05 27.94 29.08
C THR A 341 6.33 29.43 29.25
N SER A 342 7.24 30.01 28.46
CA SER A 342 7.67 31.41 28.56
C SER A 342 6.85 32.38 27.71
N ALA A 343 6.04 31.89 26.75
CA ALA A 343 5.13 32.73 25.99
C ALA A 343 3.80 32.82 26.77
N GLU A 344 3.41 34.03 27.19
CA GLU A 344 2.04 34.24 27.67
C GLU A 344 1.07 33.71 26.61
N MET A 345 0.29 32.72 26.99
CA MET A 345 -0.69 32.11 26.10
C MET A 345 -1.65 33.19 25.63
N HIS A 346 -1.56 33.55 24.34
CA HIS A 346 -2.51 34.45 23.69
C HIS A 346 -3.94 34.01 24.02
N ASP A 347 -4.85 34.98 24.19
CA ASP A 347 -6.26 34.67 24.49
C ASP A 347 -6.76 33.63 23.49
N PRO A 348 -7.07 32.40 23.95
CA PRO A 348 -7.41 31.32 23.04
C PRO A 348 -8.69 31.63 22.25
N LYS A 349 -9.47 32.64 22.65
CA LYS A 349 -10.65 33.10 21.89
C LYS A 349 -10.33 34.14 20.81
N LYS A 350 -9.09 34.64 20.74
CA LYS A 350 -8.67 35.68 19.78
C LYS A 350 -7.66 35.18 18.74
N ALA A 351 -7.17 33.96 18.90
CA ALA A 351 -6.20 33.36 17.99
C ALA A 351 -6.57 31.92 17.61
N PRO A 352 -6.25 31.50 16.37
CA PRO A 352 -6.47 30.15 15.90
C PRO A 352 -5.47 29.20 16.55
N ASN A 353 -5.97 28.21 17.28
CA ASN A 353 -5.16 27.24 18.03
C ASN A 353 -5.23 25.84 17.42
N LEU A 354 -6.28 25.54 16.66
CA LEU A 354 -6.52 24.23 16.08
C LEU A 354 -7.18 24.35 14.71
N GLU A 355 -6.67 23.65 13.71
CA GLU A 355 -7.40 23.39 12.48
C GLU A 355 -7.96 21.97 12.53
N ILE A 356 -9.23 21.81 12.23
CA ILE A 356 -9.90 20.51 12.15
C ILE A 356 -10.61 20.38 10.81
N ALA A 357 -10.21 19.39 10.03
CA ALA A 357 -10.90 18.99 8.81
C ALA A 357 -11.68 17.71 9.06
N VAL A 358 -12.95 17.69 8.69
CA VAL A 358 -13.82 16.51 8.78
C VAL A 358 -14.30 16.16 7.39
N ALA A 359 -13.94 14.98 6.89
CA ALA A 359 -14.38 14.47 5.62
C ALA A 359 -15.32 13.27 5.79
N SER A 360 -16.52 13.32 5.20
CA SER A 360 -17.47 12.22 5.09
C SER A 360 -17.25 11.49 3.77
N HIS A 361 -17.33 10.16 3.78
CA HIS A 361 -17.06 9.29 2.65
C HIS A 361 -18.21 8.34 2.42
N HIS A 362 -18.96 8.57 1.35
CA HIS A 362 -20.08 7.74 0.94
C HIS A 362 -19.51 6.59 0.10
N ALA A 363 -18.87 5.62 0.75
CA ALA A 363 -18.16 4.55 0.06
C ALA A 363 -19.08 3.39 -0.35
N HIS A 364 -20.28 3.29 0.26
CA HIS A 364 -21.26 2.23 -0.01
C HIS A 364 -22.69 2.78 -0.02
N GLY A 365 -23.60 1.99 -0.58
CA GLY A 365 -25.04 2.24 -0.52
C GLY A 365 -25.56 3.18 -1.61
N ARG A 366 -26.82 3.61 -1.46
CA ARG A 366 -27.56 4.34 -2.50
C ARG A 366 -26.97 5.73 -2.82
N HIS A 367 -26.20 6.31 -1.89
CA HIS A 367 -25.63 7.64 -2.02
C HIS A 367 -24.14 7.64 -2.39
N GLN A 368 -23.60 6.48 -2.80
CA GLN A 368 -22.22 6.37 -3.25
C GLN A 368 -21.98 7.10 -4.57
N ASP A 369 -22.97 7.08 -5.47
CA ASP A 369 -22.79 7.45 -6.86
C ASP A 369 -23.42 8.79 -7.22
N SER A 370 -22.70 9.53 -8.05
CA SER A 370 -23.14 10.76 -8.70
C SER A 370 -23.00 10.59 -10.21
N GLU A 371 -23.64 11.45 -10.99
CA GLU A 371 -23.55 11.42 -12.46
C GLU A 371 -22.10 11.43 -12.94
N THR A 372 -21.27 12.32 -12.39
CA THR A 372 -19.82 12.42 -12.65
C THR A 372 -19.10 11.10 -12.40
N LEU A 373 -19.37 10.42 -11.27
CA LEU A 373 -18.72 9.14 -10.95
C LEU A 373 -19.20 8.01 -11.87
N THR A 374 -20.48 8.01 -12.24
CA THR A 374 -21.06 7.04 -13.17
C THR A 374 -20.44 7.17 -14.55
N GLN A 375 -20.29 8.39 -15.06
CA GLN A 375 -19.59 8.66 -16.33
C GLN A 375 -18.14 8.16 -16.28
N LEU A 376 -17.42 8.44 -15.19
CA LEU A 376 -16.05 7.95 -15.02
C LEU A 376 -15.98 6.41 -14.98
N ARG A 377 -16.91 5.75 -14.29
CA ARG A 377 -17.00 4.28 -14.26
C ARG A 377 -17.21 3.70 -15.64
N GLN A 378 -18.12 4.27 -16.42
CA GLN A 378 -18.43 3.82 -17.78
C GLN A 378 -17.22 3.99 -18.71
N LEU A 379 -16.52 5.13 -18.62
CA LEU A 379 -15.29 5.40 -19.38
C LEU A 379 -14.19 4.38 -19.07
N ILE A 380 -13.96 4.11 -17.78
CA ILE A 380 -12.98 3.10 -17.35
C ILE A 380 -13.40 1.70 -17.84
N ALA A 381 -14.66 1.33 -17.67
CA ALA A 381 -15.17 0.01 -18.04
C ALA A 381 -15.05 -0.26 -19.55
N SER A 382 -15.38 0.72 -20.39
CA SER A 382 -15.28 0.59 -21.85
C SER A 382 -13.82 0.50 -22.32
N ARG A 383 -12.97 1.43 -21.87
CA ARG A 383 -11.60 1.55 -22.40
C ARG A 383 -10.64 0.48 -21.90
N ARG A 384 -10.86 -0.07 -20.69
CA ARG A 384 -10.00 -1.13 -20.14
C ARG A 384 -10.15 -2.47 -20.86
N GLN A 385 -11.27 -2.71 -21.56
CA GLN A 385 -11.52 -3.94 -22.30
C GLN A 385 -10.78 -4.00 -23.65
N SER A 386 -10.29 -2.86 -24.13
CA SER A 386 -9.76 -2.70 -25.47
C SER A 386 -8.53 -1.78 -25.50
N PRO A 387 -7.52 -2.02 -24.64
CA PRO A 387 -6.37 -1.12 -24.47
C PRO A 387 -5.55 -0.88 -25.75
N GLU A 388 -5.65 -1.76 -26.75
CA GLU A 388 -4.96 -1.67 -28.04
C GLU A 388 -5.65 -0.76 -29.07
N MET A 389 -6.92 -0.38 -28.86
CA MET A 389 -7.67 0.34 -29.89
C MET A 389 -7.19 1.78 -30.13
N ALA A 390 -6.49 2.39 -29.17
CA ALA A 390 -5.82 3.67 -29.42
C ALA A 390 -4.60 3.90 -28.52
N VAL A 391 -3.71 4.77 -28.98
CA VAL A 391 -2.52 5.17 -28.23
C VAL A 391 -2.93 5.78 -26.88
N GLY A 392 -2.35 5.26 -25.80
CA GLY A 392 -2.64 5.72 -24.45
C GLY A 392 -3.87 5.07 -23.80
N TRP A 393 -4.65 4.23 -24.50
CA TRP A 393 -5.79 3.53 -23.90
C TRP A 393 -5.38 2.52 -22.83
N TRP A 394 -4.19 1.94 -22.94
CA TRP A 394 -3.57 1.16 -21.87
C TRP A 394 -3.52 1.89 -20.51
N ARG A 395 -3.50 3.23 -20.49
CA ARG A 395 -3.55 4.02 -19.24
C ARG A 395 -4.90 3.89 -18.52
N TRP A 396 -5.96 3.49 -19.21
CA TRP A 396 -7.29 3.21 -18.67
C TRP A 396 -7.42 1.81 -18.07
N GLY A 397 -6.34 1.00 -18.06
CA GLY A 397 -6.22 -0.23 -17.28
C GLY A 397 -6.28 0.04 -15.76
N ILE A 398 -7.41 0.55 -15.30
CA ILE A 398 -7.66 1.09 -13.97
C ILE A 398 -8.87 0.37 -13.37
N THR A 399 -8.82 0.14 -12.06
CA THR A 399 -9.98 -0.10 -11.21
C THR A 399 -10.15 1.07 -10.25
N MET A 400 -11.39 1.40 -9.95
CA MET A 400 -11.75 2.61 -9.22
C MET A 400 -12.64 2.26 -8.03
N ILE A 401 -12.29 2.82 -6.88
CA ILE A 401 -13.18 2.96 -5.73
C ILE A 401 -13.75 4.37 -5.79
N GLY A 402 -15.03 4.48 -6.12
CA GLY A 402 -15.74 5.76 -6.27
C GLY A 402 -16.67 6.04 -5.10
N GLY A 403 -16.82 7.31 -4.72
CA GLY A 403 -17.79 7.72 -3.69
C GLY A 403 -18.06 9.23 -3.70
N ILE A 404 -19.23 9.65 -3.23
CA ILE A 404 -19.46 11.07 -2.89
C ILE A 404 -18.73 11.38 -1.59
N SER A 405 -18.16 12.58 -1.49
CA SER A 405 -17.51 13.05 -0.27
C SER A 405 -17.91 14.47 0.06
N GLN A 406 -17.82 14.81 1.33
CA GLN A 406 -17.92 16.17 1.81
C GLN A 406 -16.77 16.42 2.74
N ILE A 407 -16.04 17.53 2.58
CA ILE A 407 -15.03 17.95 3.54
C ILE A 407 -15.34 19.35 4.05
N VAL A 408 -15.36 19.46 5.38
CA VAL A 408 -15.57 20.71 6.09
C VAL A 408 -14.33 21.00 6.93
N VAL A 409 -13.73 22.18 6.76
CA VAL A 409 -12.54 22.60 7.52
C VAL A 409 -12.89 23.79 8.40
N HIS A 410 -12.57 23.70 9.69
CA HIS A 410 -12.72 24.79 10.65
C HIS A 410 -11.37 25.14 11.26
N VAL A 411 -11.04 26.41 11.24
CA VAL A 411 -9.97 27.00 12.04
C VAL A 411 -10.59 27.51 13.35
N VAL A 412 -10.07 27.06 14.51
CA VAL A 412 -10.71 27.19 15.84
C VAL A 412 -9.81 27.82 16.87
#